data_AF-A0A6B2LF09-F1
#
_entry.id   AF-A0A6B2LF09-F1
#
_cell.length_a   1.000
_cell.length_b   1.000
_cell.length_c   1.000
_cell.angle_alpha   90.00
_cell.angle_beta   90.00
_cell.angle_gamma   90.00
#
_symmetry.space_group_name_H-M   'P 1'
#
loop_
_entity.id
_entity.type
_entity.pdbx_description
1 polymer ?
#
loop_
_entity_poly.entity_id
_entity_poly.type
_entity_poly.pdbx_seq_one_letter_code
_entity_poly.pdbx_strand_id
1 'polypeptide(L)'
;MVYEKAINFPNYSTLYADLCLDLAQHLPEFDNAQNPKLKLNFRRCIIERCQTEFVQKKASNTTNLTGAELEEFLYKKRLRNRGNITFVGELFKRGLLVTNVVHTIIKNLLGLDREEDIIPDSVDLELTIKLYTTIGQKLQSQNHPNVSLYWNKFEKLSKEKRVEQRLTYLIRDLIDLHQRNWVSKKDAPKPTPSDTPKPKSSQDDISKRLDKEKLSGSRNNNREPNSARGKNPNPPR
;
A
#
# COMPACT_ATOMS: atom_id res chain seq x y z
N MET A 1 -15.19 -22.95 16.09
CA MET A 1 -13.87 -22.99 16.77
C MET A 1 -12.76 -22.32 15.96
N VAL A 2 -12.57 -22.67 14.67
CA VAL A 2 -11.52 -22.05 13.82
C VAL A 2 -11.73 -20.54 13.61
N TYR A 3 -12.95 -20.12 13.26
CA TYR A 3 -13.26 -18.72 12.96
C TYR A 3 -12.96 -17.76 14.14
N GLU A 4 -13.40 -18.10 15.36
CA GLU A 4 -13.14 -17.29 16.55
C GLU A 4 -11.65 -17.21 16.89
N LYS A 5 -10.91 -18.32 16.72
CA LYS A 5 -9.45 -18.32 16.93
C LYS A 5 -8.76 -17.44 15.91
N ALA A 6 -9.17 -17.48 14.65
CA ALA A 6 -8.59 -16.65 13.60
C ALA A 6 -8.79 -15.15 13.86
N ILE A 7 -9.97 -14.75 14.32
CA ILE A 7 -10.21 -13.35 14.69
C ILE A 7 -9.38 -12.92 15.91
N ASN A 8 -9.29 -13.78 16.93
CA ASN A 8 -8.58 -13.45 18.16
C ASN A 8 -7.07 -13.40 17.97
N PHE A 9 -6.53 -14.13 16.98
CA PHE A 9 -5.12 -14.15 16.67
C PHE A 9 -4.83 -13.78 15.20
N PRO A 10 -4.93 -12.49 14.85
CA PRO A 10 -4.83 -12.03 13.46
C PRO A 10 -3.49 -12.37 12.78
N ASN A 11 -2.41 -12.48 13.56
CA ASN A 11 -1.08 -12.83 13.05
C ASN A 11 -1.02 -14.26 12.48
N TYR A 12 -1.95 -15.14 12.87
CA TYR A 12 -2.06 -16.51 12.37
C TYR A 12 -3.22 -16.65 11.36
N SER A 13 -3.80 -15.54 10.87
CA SER A 13 -4.94 -15.57 9.93
C SER A 13 -4.62 -16.40 8.69
N THR A 14 -3.40 -16.30 8.16
CA THR A 14 -2.94 -17.08 7.01
C THR A 14 -3.05 -18.58 7.28
N LEU A 15 -2.51 -19.05 8.41
CA LEU A 15 -2.54 -20.46 8.82
C LEU A 15 -3.98 -20.97 8.98
N TYR A 16 -4.84 -20.20 9.65
CA TYR A 16 -6.23 -20.58 9.81
C TYR A 16 -6.99 -20.59 8.48
N ALA A 17 -6.63 -19.72 7.55
CA ALA A 17 -7.26 -19.67 6.24
C ALA A 17 -6.81 -20.85 5.36
N ASP A 18 -5.55 -21.30 5.49
CA ASP A 18 -5.05 -22.53 4.86
C ASP A 18 -5.80 -23.75 5.40
N LEU A 19 -5.96 -23.85 6.73
CA LEU A 19 -6.77 -24.90 7.33
C LEU A 19 -8.23 -24.86 6.83
N CYS A 20 -8.82 -23.68 6.70
CA CYS A 20 -10.16 -23.55 6.14
C CYS A 20 -10.25 -24.01 4.68
N LEU A 21 -9.19 -23.83 3.89
CA LEU A 21 -9.16 -24.30 2.51
C LEU A 21 -9.09 -25.82 2.46
N ASP A 22 -8.22 -26.41 3.26
CA ASP A 22 -8.05 -27.87 3.39
C ASP A 22 -9.37 -28.54 3.83
N LEU A 23 -10.01 -28.02 4.88
CA LEU A 23 -11.31 -28.49 5.34
C LEU A 23 -12.40 -28.33 4.28
N ALA A 24 -12.39 -27.24 3.49
CA ALA A 24 -13.36 -27.03 2.41
C ALA A 24 -13.20 -28.03 1.25
N GLN A 25 -11.99 -28.57 1.06
CA GLN A 25 -11.68 -29.52 0.00
C GLN A 25 -11.93 -30.98 0.42
N HIS A 26 -11.71 -31.30 1.70
CA HIS A 26 -11.73 -32.67 2.19
C HIS A 26 -13.00 -33.06 2.97
N LEU A 27 -13.76 -32.10 3.50
CA LEU A 27 -15.00 -32.42 4.22
C LEU A 27 -16.18 -32.67 3.26
N PRO A 28 -16.94 -33.76 3.45
CA PRO A 28 -18.14 -34.02 2.67
C PRO A 28 -19.28 -33.07 3.06
N GLU A 29 -20.34 -33.08 2.27
CA GLU A 29 -21.58 -32.39 2.62
C GLU A 29 -22.28 -33.08 3.80
N PHE A 30 -22.92 -32.29 4.65
CA PHE A 30 -23.66 -32.74 5.82
C PHE A 30 -25.02 -32.07 5.93
N ASP A 31 -25.94 -32.69 6.68
CA ASP A 31 -27.29 -32.17 6.86
C ASP A 31 -27.32 -30.92 7.74
N ASN A 32 -28.14 -29.94 7.35
CA ASN A 32 -28.43 -28.80 8.21
C ASN A 32 -29.33 -29.25 9.37
N ALA A 33 -28.91 -28.96 10.60
CA ALA A 33 -29.66 -29.26 11.82
C ALA A 33 -31.08 -28.65 11.85
N GLN A 34 -31.29 -27.50 11.19
CA GLN A 34 -32.60 -26.82 11.15
C GLN A 34 -33.48 -27.29 9.99
N ASN A 35 -32.87 -27.78 8.90
CA ASN A 35 -33.59 -28.24 7.73
C ASN A 35 -32.83 -29.40 7.07
N PRO A 36 -33.16 -30.66 7.38
CA PRO A 36 -32.47 -31.83 6.84
C PRO A 36 -32.51 -31.94 5.30
N LYS A 37 -33.40 -31.21 4.61
CA LYS A 37 -33.43 -31.16 3.13
C LYS A 37 -32.35 -30.25 2.56
N LEU A 38 -31.72 -29.41 3.38
CA LEU A 38 -30.66 -28.51 2.98
C LEU A 38 -29.31 -29.13 3.34
N LYS A 39 -28.58 -29.58 2.32
CA LYS A 39 -27.18 -29.97 2.47
C LYS A 39 -26.30 -28.74 2.64
N LEU A 40 -25.37 -28.83 3.58
CA LEU A 40 -24.34 -27.82 3.84
C LEU A 40 -22.98 -28.40 3.51
N ASN A 41 -22.07 -27.53 3.08
CA ASN A 41 -20.65 -27.83 3.02
C ASN A 41 -19.89 -26.79 3.85
N PHE A 42 -18.65 -27.11 4.17
CA PHE A 42 -17.83 -26.26 5.04
C PHE A 42 -17.65 -24.84 4.49
N ARG A 43 -17.50 -24.70 3.17
CA ARG A 43 -17.41 -23.40 2.48
C ARG A 43 -18.64 -22.53 2.76
N ARG A 44 -19.84 -23.10 2.65
CA ARG A 44 -21.10 -22.40 2.94
C ARG A 44 -21.15 -21.92 4.39
N CYS A 45 -20.73 -22.75 5.35
CA CYS A 45 -20.68 -22.37 6.76
C CYS A 45 -19.73 -21.20 7.02
N ILE A 46 -18.59 -21.12 6.33
CA ILE A 46 -17.68 -19.97 6.42
C ILE A 46 -18.35 -18.71 5.89
N ILE A 47 -18.97 -18.77 4.72
CA ILE A 47 -19.65 -17.62 4.10
C ILE A 47 -20.75 -17.09 5.02
N GLU A 48 -21.61 -17.98 5.53
CA GLU A 48 -22.68 -17.64 6.47
C GLU A 48 -22.11 -17.01 7.74
N ARG A 49 -21.01 -17.57 8.29
CA ARG A 49 -20.36 -17.00 9.47
C ARG A 49 -19.82 -15.59 9.21
N CYS A 50 -19.15 -15.36 8.09
CA CYS A 50 -18.67 -14.01 7.72
C CYS A 50 -19.83 -13.02 7.55
N GLN A 51 -20.92 -13.46 6.93
CA GLN A 51 -22.12 -12.63 6.74
C GLN A 51 -22.76 -12.26 8.08
N THR A 52 -22.95 -13.22 9.00
CA THR A 52 -23.43 -12.93 10.36
C THR A 52 -22.54 -11.90 11.06
N GLU A 53 -21.22 -12.04 10.93
CA GLU A 53 -20.27 -11.17 11.62
C GLU A 53 -20.25 -9.73 11.10
N PHE A 54 -20.49 -9.51 9.79
CA PHE A 54 -20.49 -8.18 9.18
C PHE A 54 -21.88 -7.55 9.03
N VAL A 55 -22.92 -8.34 8.80
CA VAL A 55 -24.28 -7.85 8.49
C VAL A 55 -25.12 -7.71 9.77
N GLN A 56 -25.08 -8.69 10.68
CA GLN A 56 -25.99 -8.70 11.84
C GLN A 56 -25.51 -7.84 13.02
N LYS A 57 -24.22 -7.46 13.08
CA LYS A 57 -23.65 -6.71 14.22
C LYS A 57 -23.75 -5.18 14.12
N LYS A 58 -24.55 -4.63 13.20
CA LYS A 58 -24.92 -3.20 13.22
C LYS A 58 -25.83 -2.86 14.42
N ALA A 59 -26.48 -3.84 15.05
CA ALA A 59 -27.38 -3.66 16.20
C ALA A 59 -26.79 -4.14 17.53
N SER A 60 -25.58 -3.68 17.91
CA SER A 60 -25.18 -3.79 19.32
C SER A 60 -25.78 -2.59 20.05
N ASN A 61 -26.77 -2.83 20.93
CA ASN A 61 -27.37 -1.82 21.81
C ASN A 61 -26.30 -1.21 22.74
N THR A 62 -25.53 -0.25 22.25
CA THR A 62 -24.62 0.58 23.04
C THR A 62 -25.37 1.61 23.88
N THR A 63 -26.69 1.68 23.75
CA THR A 63 -27.56 2.65 24.43
C THR A 63 -27.58 2.52 25.95
N ASN A 64 -27.14 1.37 26.49
CA ASN A 64 -27.21 1.07 27.93
C ASN A 64 -25.85 1.06 28.64
N LEU A 65 -24.75 1.29 27.93
CA LEU A 65 -23.39 1.28 28.50
C LEU A 65 -22.93 2.73 28.71
N THR A 66 -22.36 3.05 29.87
CA THR A 66 -21.86 4.40 30.18
C THR A 66 -20.41 4.38 30.62
N GLY A 67 -19.70 5.50 30.41
CA GLY A 67 -18.32 5.69 30.87
C GLY A 67 -17.36 4.58 30.43
N ALA A 68 -16.64 4.01 31.40
CA ALA A 68 -15.59 3.03 31.19
C ALA A 68 -16.07 1.72 30.54
N GLU A 69 -17.30 1.28 30.81
CA GLU A 69 -17.86 0.05 30.24
C GLU A 69 -18.08 0.18 28.73
N LEU A 70 -18.53 1.37 28.30
CA LEU A 70 -18.68 1.67 26.87
C LEU A 70 -17.32 1.70 26.18
N GLU A 71 -16.31 2.32 26.79
CA GLU A 71 -14.97 2.38 26.23
C GLU A 71 -14.34 0.98 26.08
N GLU A 72 -14.44 0.14 27.12
CA GLU A 72 -13.94 -1.24 27.09
C GLU A 72 -14.68 -2.07 26.02
N PHE A 73 -16.01 -1.91 25.92
CA PHE A 73 -16.81 -2.57 24.90
C PHE A 73 -16.39 -2.16 23.48
N LEU A 74 -16.22 -0.86 23.24
CA LEU A 74 -15.77 -0.34 21.94
C LEU A 74 -14.35 -0.81 21.61
N TYR A 75 -13.46 -0.84 22.59
CA TYR A 75 -12.11 -1.36 22.41
C TYR A 75 -12.11 -2.84 22.00
N LYS A 76 -12.85 -3.70 22.72
CA LYS A 76 -13.01 -5.12 22.37
C LYS A 76 -13.64 -5.28 20.98
N LYS A 77 -14.65 -4.46 20.65
CA LYS A 77 -15.29 -4.46 19.34
C LYS A 77 -14.31 -4.11 18.22
N ARG A 78 -13.48 -3.07 18.40
CA ARG A 78 -12.44 -2.67 17.43
C ARG A 78 -11.40 -3.77 17.24
N LEU A 79 -10.92 -4.37 18.34
CA LEU A 79 -9.93 -5.45 18.29
C LEU A 79 -10.45 -6.67 17.52
N ARG A 80 -11.70 -7.04 17.79
CA ARG A 80 -12.39 -8.12 17.09
C ARG A 80 -12.65 -7.79 15.62
N ASN A 81 -13.03 -6.55 15.31
CA ASN A 81 -13.24 -6.11 13.92
C ASN A 81 -11.95 -6.18 13.12
N ARG A 82 -10.83 -5.74 13.70
CA ARG A 82 -9.50 -5.85 13.09
C ARG A 82 -9.17 -7.28 12.69
N GLY A 83 -9.28 -8.24 13.62
CA GLY A 83 -9.01 -9.63 13.32
C GLY A 83 -9.93 -10.22 12.26
N ASN A 84 -11.20 -9.81 12.27
CA ASN A 84 -12.19 -10.25 11.30
C ASN A 84 -11.85 -9.76 9.87
N ILE A 85 -11.46 -8.50 9.71
CA ILE A 85 -11.07 -7.94 8.41
C ILE A 85 -9.81 -8.63 7.89
N THR A 86 -8.80 -8.83 8.74
CA THR A 86 -7.58 -9.54 8.37
C THR A 86 -7.91 -10.97 7.90
N PHE A 87 -8.71 -11.70 8.66
CA PHE A 87 -9.04 -13.08 8.33
C PHE A 87 -9.89 -13.20 7.06
N VAL A 88 -10.85 -12.31 6.87
CA VAL A 88 -11.64 -12.25 5.62
C VAL A 88 -10.76 -12.01 4.40
N GLY A 89 -9.75 -11.13 4.49
CA GLY A 89 -8.79 -10.92 3.41
C GLY A 89 -8.10 -12.22 3.01
N GLU A 90 -7.63 -12.99 3.99
CA GLU A 90 -6.96 -14.28 3.77
C GLU A 90 -7.88 -15.35 3.18
N LEU A 91 -9.15 -15.40 3.62
CA LEU A 91 -10.16 -16.31 3.06
C LEU A 91 -10.51 -15.94 1.62
N PHE A 92 -10.69 -14.66 1.33
CA PHE A 92 -10.99 -14.20 -0.03
C PHE A 92 -9.84 -14.47 -1.00
N LYS A 93 -8.59 -14.26 -0.56
CA LYS A 93 -7.40 -14.60 -1.35
C LYS A 93 -7.40 -16.07 -1.78
N ARG A 94 -7.77 -16.99 -0.89
CA ARG A 94 -7.95 -18.44 -1.16
C ARG A 94 -9.25 -18.80 -1.88
N GLY A 95 -10.07 -17.81 -2.18
CA GLY A 95 -11.31 -17.99 -2.91
C GLY A 95 -12.38 -18.71 -2.11
N LEU A 96 -12.31 -18.69 -0.78
CA LEU A 96 -13.33 -19.26 0.12
C LEU A 96 -14.52 -18.33 0.33
N LEU A 97 -14.36 -17.03 0.02
CA LEU A 97 -15.41 -16.03 0.12
C LEU A 97 -15.84 -15.53 -1.26
N VAL A 98 -17.12 -15.20 -1.36
CA VAL A 98 -17.71 -14.54 -2.51
C VAL A 98 -17.40 -13.04 -2.49
N THR A 99 -17.14 -12.50 -3.67
CA THR A 99 -16.81 -11.09 -3.96
C THR A 99 -17.75 -10.09 -3.28
N ASN A 100 -19.06 -10.35 -3.30
CA ASN A 100 -20.05 -9.43 -2.72
C ASN A 100 -19.84 -9.18 -1.23
N VAL A 101 -19.42 -10.19 -0.46
CA VAL A 101 -19.16 -10.03 0.98
C VAL A 101 -18.02 -9.05 1.20
N VAL A 102 -16.94 -9.15 0.41
CA VAL A 102 -15.78 -8.27 0.51
C VAL A 102 -16.12 -6.84 0.09
N HIS A 103 -16.92 -6.65 -0.96
CA HIS A 103 -17.39 -5.31 -1.36
C HIS A 103 -18.21 -4.64 -0.27
N THR A 104 -19.09 -5.38 0.41
CA THR A 104 -19.88 -4.85 1.54
C THR A 104 -18.97 -4.39 2.68
N ILE A 105 -17.91 -5.14 2.97
CA ILE A 105 -16.92 -4.77 4.01
C ILE A 105 -16.20 -3.48 3.62
N ILE A 106 -15.68 -3.41 2.39
CA ILE A 106 -14.97 -2.21 1.89
C ILE A 106 -15.88 -0.98 1.93
N LYS A 107 -17.14 -1.10 1.48
CA LYS A 107 -18.12 0.00 1.53
C LYS A 107 -18.37 0.51 2.95
N ASN A 108 -18.51 -0.41 3.90
CA ASN A 108 -18.74 -0.08 5.30
C ASN A 108 -17.52 0.64 5.90
N LEU A 109 -16.31 0.11 5.67
CA LEU A 109 -15.07 0.71 6.21
C LEU A 109 -14.74 2.07 5.60
N LEU A 110 -14.98 2.26 4.31
CA LEU A 110 -14.79 3.56 3.64
C LEU A 110 -15.93 4.55 3.89
N GLY A 111 -16.98 4.13 4.62
CA GLY A 111 -18.14 4.97 4.90
C GLY A 111 -18.91 5.37 3.64
N LEU A 112 -18.88 4.55 2.58
CA LEU A 112 -19.57 4.85 1.32
C LEU A 112 -21.08 4.71 1.40
N ASP A 113 -21.58 4.06 2.46
CA ASP A 113 -23.01 4.04 2.80
C ASP A 113 -23.44 5.32 3.56
N ARG A 114 -22.51 6.25 3.83
CA ARG A 114 -22.74 7.51 4.55
C ARG A 114 -22.49 8.69 3.59
N GLU A 115 -22.70 9.93 4.07
CA GLU A 115 -22.44 11.15 3.28
C GLU A 115 -21.01 11.18 2.72
N GLU A 116 -20.85 11.66 1.47
CA GLU A 116 -19.59 11.58 0.72
C GLU A 116 -18.39 12.24 1.42
N ASP A 117 -18.63 13.25 2.27
CA ASP A 117 -17.59 14.08 2.89
C ASP A 117 -17.14 13.60 4.27
N ILE A 118 -17.71 12.50 4.77
CA ILE A 118 -17.30 11.92 6.04
C ILE A 118 -15.98 11.17 5.85
N ILE A 119 -15.03 11.49 6.73
CA ILE A 119 -13.73 10.82 6.81
C ILE A 119 -13.90 9.56 7.66
N PRO A 120 -13.50 8.38 7.16
CA PRO A 120 -13.52 7.16 7.95
C PRO A 120 -12.64 7.27 9.20
N ASP A 121 -12.95 6.48 10.22
CA ASP A 121 -12.09 6.36 11.39
C ASP A 121 -10.66 5.93 10.97
N SER A 122 -9.64 6.45 11.65
CA SER A 122 -8.24 6.20 11.29
C SER A 122 -7.90 4.71 11.30
N VAL A 123 -8.49 3.95 12.22
CA VAL A 123 -8.31 2.50 12.31
C VAL A 123 -8.98 1.80 11.13
N ASP A 124 -10.23 2.16 10.83
CA ASP A 124 -10.97 1.55 9.71
C ASP A 124 -10.29 1.84 8.36
N LEU A 125 -9.76 3.05 8.18
CA LEU A 125 -9.01 3.43 6.99
C LEU A 125 -7.72 2.62 6.84
N GLU A 126 -6.94 2.49 7.91
CA GLU A 126 -5.72 1.65 7.91
C GLU A 126 -6.04 0.18 7.61
N LEU A 127 -7.12 -0.34 8.19
CA LEU A 127 -7.56 -1.71 7.94
C LEU A 127 -8.02 -1.91 6.50
N THR A 128 -8.69 -0.91 5.92
CA THR A 128 -9.08 -0.95 4.51
C THR A 128 -7.85 -0.99 3.61
N ILE A 129 -6.83 -0.17 3.89
CA ILE A 129 -5.58 -0.16 3.12
C ILE A 129 -4.90 -1.53 3.22
N LYS A 130 -4.75 -2.10 4.42
CA LYS A 130 -4.18 -3.44 4.63
C LYS A 130 -4.97 -4.53 3.91
N LEU A 131 -6.29 -4.49 3.98
CA LEU A 131 -7.15 -5.41 3.24
C LEU A 131 -6.83 -5.33 1.75
N TYR A 132 -6.86 -4.12 1.18
CA TYR A 132 -6.56 -3.88 -0.23
C TYR A 132 -5.18 -4.36 -0.65
N THR A 133 -4.15 -4.18 0.18
CA THR A 133 -2.81 -4.71 -0.12
C THR A 133 -2.80 -6.23 -0.25
N THR A 134 -3.68 -6.95 0.47
CA THR A 134 -3.77 -8.42 0.44
C THR A 134 -4.62 -8.93 -0.71
N ILE A 135 -5.75 -8.27 -1.00
CA ILE A 135 -6.77 -8.78 -1.94
C ILE A 135 -6.82 -8.05 -3.28
N GLY A 136 -6.12 -6.94 -3.42
CA GLY A 136 -6.33 -5.99 -4.50
C GLY A 136 -6.08 -6.55 -5.90
N GLN A 137 -5.05 -7.38 -6.06
CA GLN A 137 -4.77 -8.07 -7.33
C GLN A 137 -5.96 -8.95 -7.77
N LYS A 138 -6.55 -9.69 -6.82
CA LYS A 138 -7.70 -10.55 -7.07
C LYS A 138 -8.99 -9.75 -7.26
N LEU A 139 -9.10 -8.58 -6.64
CA LEU A 139 -10.26 -7.71 -6.80
C LEU A 139 -10.26 -7.02 -8.17
N GLN A 140 -9.07 -6.60 -8.64
CA GLN A 140 -8.91 -5.97 -9.95
C GLN A 140 -9.31 -6.91 -11.10
N SER A 141 -8.98 -8.21 -11.00
CA SER A 141 -9.35 -9.19 -12.04
C SER A 141 -10.86 -9.42 -12.16
N GLN A 142 -11.67 -9.01 -11.18
CA GLN A 142 -13.12 -9.19 -11.18
C GLN A 142 -13.86 -8.04 -11.86
N ASN A 143 -13.18 -6.93 -12.20
CA ASN A 143 -13.72 -5.77 -12.90
C ASN A 143 -15.09 -5.26 -12.38
N HIS A 144 -15.25 -5.24 -11.06
CA HIS A 144 -16.53 -4.89 -10.44
C HIS A 144 -16.78 -3.37 -10.49
N PRO A 145 -18.00 -2.88 -10.82
CA PRO A 145 -18.28 -1.44 -11.01
C PRO A 145 -17.95 -0.56 -9.78
N ASN A 146 -18.18 -1.10 -8.57
CA ASN A 146 -17.82 -0.41 -7.33
C ASN A 146 -16.32 -0.11 -7.16
N VAL A 147 -15.43 -0.78 -7.89
CA VAL A 147 -13.97 -0.64 -7.71
C VAL A 147 -13.52 0.80 -8.00
N SER A 148 -14.07 1.42 -9.05
CA SER A 148 -13.78 2.81 -9.39
C SER A 148 -14.23 3.78 -8.30
N LEU A 149 -15.35 3.50 -7.62
CA LEU A 149 -15.83 4.33 -6.50
C LEU A 149 -14.85 4.32 -5.33
N TYR A 150 -14.25 3.15 -5.05
CA TYR A 150 -13.27 3.01 -3.97
C TYR A 150 -12.01 3.81 -4.25
N TRP A 151 -11.48 3.73 -5.48
CA TRP A 151 -10.31 4.50 -5.87
C TRP A 151 -10.55 6.00 -5.84
N ASN A 152 -11.71 6.46 -6.32
CA ASN A 152 -12.08 7.87 -6.22
C ASN A 152 -12.10 8.35 -4.76
N LYS A 153 -12.61 7.54 -3.82
CA LYS A 153 -12.58 7.86 -2.38
C LYS A 153 -11.15 7.90 -1.84
N PHE A 154 -10.29 6.93 -2.19
CA PHE A 154 -8.88 6.96 -1.81
C PHE A 154 -8.15 8.21 -2.34
N GLU A 155 -8.38 8.59 -3.59
CA GLU A 155 -7.81 9.80 -4.16
C GLU A 155 -8.26 11.07 -3.43
N LYS A 156 -9.56 11.20 -3.14
CA LYS A 156 -10.10 12.30 -2.32
C LYS A 156 -9.41 12.34 -0.94
N LEU A 157 -9.36 11.19 -0.25
CA LEU A 157 -8.74 11.09 1.08
C LEU A 157 -7.23 11.39 1.08
N SER A 158 -6.52 11.10 -0.01
CA SER A 158 -5.07 11.37 -0.14
C SER A 158 -4.71 12.86 -0.26
N LYS A 159 -5.70 13.71 -0.54
CA LYS A 159 -5.57 15.17 -0.70
C LYS A 159 -6.21 15.94 0.45
N GLU A 160 -6.98 15.25 1.28
CA GLU A 160 -7.72 15.82 2.41
C GLU A 160 -6.77 16.17 3.56
N LYS A 161 -6.84 17.41 4.05
CA LYS A 161 -5.94 17.91 5.12
C LYS A 161 -6.32 17.39 6.50
N ARG A 162 -7.57 16.97 6.68
CA ARG A 162 -8.10 16.40 7.92
C ARG A 162 -7.63 14.95 8.17
N VAL A 163 -7.09 14.27 7.16
CA VAL A 163 -6.53 12.92 7.28
C VAL A 163 -5.11 13.00 7.82
N GLU A 164 -4.76 12.13 8.77
CA GLU A 164 -3.41 12.06 9.32
C GLU A 164 -2.35 11.86 8.22
N GLN A 165 -1.20 12.51 8.35
CA GLN A 165 -0.11 12.44 7.36
C GLN A 165 0.32 11.00 7.09
N ARG A 166 0.46 10.18 8.14
CA ARG A 166 0.82 8.75 8.01
C ARG A 166 -0.18 7.99 7.14
N LEU A 167 -1.48 8.18 7.35
CA LEU A 167 -2.53 7.54 6.55
C LEU A 167 -2.50 8.05 5.11
N THR A 168 -2.25 9.34 4.91
CA THR A 168 -2.08 9.91 3.57
C THR A 168 -0.95 9.24 2.79
N TYR A 169 0.21 9.00 3.43
CA TYR A 169 1.31 8.24 2.82
C TYR A 169 0.91 6.80 2.51
N LEU A 170 0.24 6.10 3.43
CA LEU A 170 -0.23 4.74 3.20
C LEU A 170 -1.23 4.64 2.02
N ILE A 171 -2.12 5.63 1.85
CA ILE A 171 -3.03 5.69 0.72
C ILE A 171 -2.26 5.89 -0.58
N ARG A 172 -1.27 6.78 -0.61
CA ARG A 172 -0.43 7.01 -1.79
C ARG A 172 0.37 5.76 -2.16
N ASP A 173 0.97 5.09 -1.19
CA ASP A 173 1.67 3.82 -1.40
C ASP A 173 0.73 2.75 -1.99
N LEU A 174 -0.53 2.72 -1.55
CA LEU A 174 -1.54 1.80 -2.10
C LEU A 174 -1.90 2.16 -3.55
N ILE A 175 -2.11 3.44 -3.86
CA ILE A 175 -2.38 3.91 -5.23
C ILE A 175 -1.20 3.58 -6.15
N ASP A 176 0.03 3.81 -5.70
CA ASP A 176 1.25 3.47 -6.44
C ASP A 176 1.40 1.96 -6.64
N LEU A 177 0.98 1.13 -5.67
CA LEU A 177 0.94 -0.32 -5.82
C LEU A 177 -0.06 -0.75 -6.89
N HIS A 178 -1.24 -0.13 -6.92
CA HIS A 178 -2.25 -0.37 -7.93
C HIS A 178 -1.78 0.02 -9.34
N GLN A 179 -1.17 1.20 -9.49
CA GLN A 179 -0.60 1.66 -10.78
C GLN A 179 0.52 0.75 -11.30
N ARG A 180 1.23 0.06 -10.41
CA ARG A 180 2.26 -0.94 -10.74
C ARG A 180 1.70 -2.36 -10.90
N ASN A 181 0.39 -2.51 -11.10
CA ASN A 181 -0.28 -3.81 -11.25
C ASN A 181 0.03 -4.81 -10.13
N TRP A 182 0.09 -4.33 -8.88
CA TRP A 182 0.33 -5.14 -7.67
C TRP A 182 1.71 -5.79 -7.58
N VAL A 183 2.70 -5.33 -8.36
CA VAL A 183 4.09 -5.79 -8.24
C VAL A 183 4.76 -5.08 -7.06
N SER A 184 5.25 -5.84 -6.08
CA SER A 184 5.97 -5.29 -4.93
C SER A 184 7.28 -4.62 -5.35
N LYS A 185 7.69 -3.54 -4.67
CA LYS A 185 8.99 -2.87 -4.93
C LYS A 185 10.19 -3.82 -4.76
N LYS A 186 10.05 -4.89 -3.97
CA LYS A 186 11.08 -5.93 -3.74
C LYS A 186 11.21 -6.92 -4.90
N ASP A 187 10.14 -7.11 -5.66
CA ASP A 187 10.08 -8.03 -6.80
C ASP A 187 10.24 -7.29 -8.14
N ALA A 188 10.29 -5.96 -8.10
CA ALA A 188 10.66 -5.15 -9.25
C ALA A 188 12.11 -5.46 -9.62
N PRO A 189 12.42 -5.72 -10.91
CA PRO A 189 13.79 -5.92 -11.35
C PRO A 189 14.62 -4.72 -10.90
N LYS A 190 15.69 -5.00 -10.15
CA LYS A 190 16.69 -4.01 -9.76
C LYS A 190 17.10 -3.29 -11.05
N PRO A 191 17.09 -1.94 -11.11
CA PRO A 191 17.58 -1.26 -12.29
C PRO A 191 19.00 -1.75 -12.55
N THR A 192 19.21 -2.37 -13.71
CA THR A 192 20.55 -2.71 -14.17
C THR A 192 21.34 -1.41 -14.29
N PRO A 193 22.66 -1.40 -14.02
CA PRO A 193 23.48 -0.18 -14.08
C PRO A 193 23.51 0.52 -15.46
N SER A 194 22.82 -0.02 -16.47
CA SER A 194 22.71 0.54 -17.81
C SER A 194 21.91 1.85 -17.89
N ASP A 195 21.04 2.16 -16.92
CA ASP A 195 20.22 3.39 -16.92
C ASP A 195 20.70 4.48 -15.94
N THR A 196 21.97 4.39 -15.52
CA THR A 196 22.63 5.57 -14.95
C THR A 196 22.94 6.52 -16.11
N PRO A 197 22.42 7.77 -16.16
CA PRO A 197 23.02 8.77 -17.01
C PRO A 197 24.46 8.89 -16.52
N LYS A 198 25.42 8.44 -17.33
CA LYS A 198 26.85 8.67 -17.06
C LYS A 198 26.98 10.14 -16.65
N PRO A 199 27.57 10.47 -15.48
CA PRO A 199 28.00 11.84 -15.26
C PRO A 199 28.88 12.18 -16.45
N LYS A 200 28.51 13.21 -17.21
CA LYS A 200 29.26 13.67 -18.37
C LYS A 200 30.70 13.86 -17.92
N SER A 201 31.56 12.91 -18.25
CA SER A 201 32.98 12.99 -17.96
C SER A 201 33.49 14.22 -18.68
N SER A 202 34.11 15.12 -17.94
CA SER A 202 34.85 16.28 -18.42
C SER A 202 36.03 15.86 -19.31
N GLN A 203 35.74 15.35 -20.51
CA GLN A 203 36.73 15.01 -21.54
C GLN A 203 36.86 16.10 -22.61
N ASP A 204 36.01 17.14 -22.58
CA ASP A 204 36.08 18.25 -23.54
C ASP A 204 37.12 19.34 -23.17
N ASP A 205 37.66 19.31 -21.95
CA ASP A 205 38.62 20.33 -21.48
C ASP A 205 40.10 19.96 -21.69
N ILE A 206 40.41 18.67 -21.89
CA ILE A 206 41.80 18.22 -22.10
C ILE A 206 42.20 18.37 -23.58
N SER A 207 41.28 18.10 -24.50
CA SER A 207 41.49 18.22 -25.95
C SER A 207 41.83 19.66 -26.38
N LYS A 208 41.21 20.66 -25.74
CA LYS A 208 41.44 22.08 -26.07
C LYS A 208 42.75 22.67 -25.53
N ARG A 209 43.43 21.99 -24.58
CA ARG A 209 44.72 22.45 -24.04
C ARG A 209 45.91 21.97 -24.88
N LEU A 210 45.83 20.77 -25.47
CA LEU A 210 46.90 20.19 -26.29
C LEU A 210 47.01 20.81 -27.69
N ASP A 211 45.93 21.39 -28.22
CA ASP A 211 45.97 22.10 -29.52
C ASP A 211 46.49 23.53 -29.41
N LYS A 212 46.47 24.14 -28.22
CA LYS A 212 46.93 25.52 -28.00
C LYS A 212 48.46 25.61 -27.81
N GLU A 213 49.12 24.52 -27.43
CA GLU A 213 50.59 24.46 -27.30
C GLU A 213 51.30 24.08 -28.62
N LYS A 214 50.60 23.53 -29.61
CA LYS A 214 51.20 23.18 -30.91
C LYS A 214 51.24 24.32 -31.94
N LEU A 215 50.57 25.45 -31.68
CA LEU A 215 50.56 26.61 -32.59
C LEU A 215 51.55 27.75 -32.22
N SER A 216 52.32 27.65 -31.13
CA SER A 216 53.22 28.73 -30.70
C SER A 216 54.72 28.43 -30.83
N GLY A 217 55.11 27.28 -31.39
CA GLY A 217 56.51 26.82 -31.40
C GLY A 217 57.15 26.64 -32.79
N SER A 218 57.35 27.71 -33.58
CA SER A 218 58.51 27.88 -34.50
C SER A 218 58.34 29.01 -35.51
N ARG A 219 59.12 30.10 -35.34
CA ARG A 219 59.83 30.88 -36.38
C ARG A 219 60.57 32.03 -35.67
N ASN A 220 61.76 31.78 -35.16
CA ASN A 220 63.07 31.89 -35.82
C ASN A 220 63.55 33.35 -36.01
N ASN A 221 64.57 33.69 -35.22
CA ASN A 221 65.73 34.58 -35.47
C ASN A 221 65.60 35.74 -36.47
N ASN A 222 65.82 36.98 -36.00
CA ASN A 222 67.08 37.69 -36.27
C ASN A 222 67.17 39.11 -35.65
N ARG A 223 68.35 39.35 -35.06
CA ARG A 223 69.18 40.59 -35.07
C ARG A 223 68.76 41.84 -34.26
N GLU A 224 69.45 41.96 -33.12
CA GLU A 224 70.43 43.02 -32.76
C GLU A 224 69.99 44.46 -32.40
N PRO A 225 70.82 45.22 -31.65
CA PRO A 225 70.38 45.85 -30.40
C PRO A 225 70.54 47.38 -30.38
N ASN A 226 69.87 48.09 -29.46
CA ASN A 226 70.53 49.17 -28.71
C ASN A 226 69.72 49.78 -27.53
N SER A 227 70.46 49.96 -26.43
CA SER A 227 70.52 51.14 -25.54
C SER A 227 69.25 51.75 -24.93
N ALA A 228 69.12 51.61 -23.60
CA ALA A 228 68.87 52.72 -22.64
C ALA A 228 68.95 52.16 -21.20
N ARG A 229 70.06 52.32 -20.46
CA ARG A 229 70.41 53.46 -19.58
C ARG A 229 69.33 53.83 -18.55
N GLY A 230 69.41 53.17 -17.39
CA GLY A 230 69.50 53.76 -16.04
C GLY A 230 68.32 54.58 -15.49
N LYS A 231 67.82 54.18 -14.32
CA LYS A 231 68.14 54.79 -13.01
C LYS A 231 67.27 54.19 -11.88
N ASN A 232 67.99 53.72 -10.86
CA ASN A 232 67.67 53.64 -9.42
C ASN A 232 66.86 54.85 -8.87
N PRO A 233 66.49 54.91 -7.57
CA PRO A 233 65.97 53.87 -6.65
C PRO A 233 64.91 54.37 -5.61
N ASN A 234 64.31 53.43 -4.86
CA ASN A 234 64.04 53.50 -3.38
C ASN A 234 63.10 54.60 -2.77
N PRO A 235 62.73 54.52 -1.46
CA PRO A 235 61.92 53.49 -0.80
C PRO A 235 60.93 54.16 0.22
N PRO A 236 60.63 53.65 1.45
CA PRO A 236 59.27 53.43 1.90
C PRO A 236 58.80 54.36 3.04
N ARG A 237 57.51 54.25 3.39
CA ARG A 237 57.05 54.23 4.78
C ARG A 237 55.69 53.55 4.87
#